data_AF-A0A178EXY9-F1
#
_entry.id   AF-A0A178EXY9-F1
#
_cell.length_a   1.000
_cell.length_b   1.000
_cell.length_c   1.000
_cell.angle_alpha   90.00
_cell.angle_beta   90.00
_cell.angle_gamma   90.00
#
_symmetry.space_group_name_H-M   'P 1'
#
loop_
_entity.id
_entity.type
_entity.pdbx_description
1 polymer ?
#
loop_
_entity_poly.entity_id
_entity_poly.type
_entity_poly.pdbx_seq_one_letter_code
_entity_poly.pdbx_strand_id
1 'polypeptide(L)'
;MDKCRETARKFVKQATSNSSLDIYTQAVTTCNVDLEGLWSDISEHKGDNNVLENLLVAEACLRDRNAEKTKDGRNLNAASSLLYWILATLPPREELASAWCEFQLADAMHVEDILSSLAMFSSSSDPWTTVEGAQMATDLLQRYEIKLREEGKFGTIIEGMLRRKVKPAFSKTKTPAITSAGRKDMHPIPKPSFDPTLFDTGTKPWKFKEGYIVSVLNWIVQQYQNTDHSMIEQHFPLLIPAILSFIDDENIAYKAAGCHLLEVALRPLEQTGSDILRRTNLDSVFQDALSHCLLSIPTITPEKESVYLLSFAYPAIFTVIRTRFSAVTKYQGYSDKPLSTKSKADLEKDSQLRIESLSRLVRHHIISSYLHTSSPRPTEDTSISSYPHPSLSTLLLKQLAEAVTSLEIEAAKYLQDIVPLLSSTLTNPFGLAYLPLLIASSQCYQSVILNCWPRLSRWRGDILAGICTCWLRLCDEKEDGVSSNDEQPDDRGHLRSILKRLVILLKAIEFDKVFDFEAELKELVDADDRLETLLR
;
A
#
# COMPACT_ATOMS: atom_id res chain seq x y z
N MET A 1 41.79 22.46 15.28
CA MET A 1 40.75 22.18 14.28
C MET A 1 41.29 22.23 12.85
N ASP A 2 41.87 23.34 12.39
CA ASP A 2 42.33 23.50 10.98
C ASP A 2 43.25 22.38 10.47
N LYS A 3 44.22 21.96 11.28
CA LYS A 3 45.14 20.86 10.91
C LYS A 3 44.43 19.50 10.77
N CYS A 4 43.46 19.22 11.65
CA CYS A 4 42.62 18.01 11.57
C CYS A 4 41.76 18.05 10.29
N ARG A 5 41.15 19.21 10.01
CA ARG A 5 40.33 19.45 8.83
C ARG A 5 41.13 19.35 7.52
N GLU A 6 42.35 19.88 7.49
CA GLU A 6 43.27 19.71 6.35
C GLU A 6 43.65 18.25 6.10
N THR A 7 43.91 17.47 7.16
CA THR A 7 44.19 16.04 7.02
C THR A 7 42.97 15.29 6.51
N ALA A 8 41.78 15.53 7.09
CA ALA A 8 40.53 14.93 6.64
C ALA A 8 40.24 15.24 5.16
N ARG A 9 40.40 16.50 4.73
CA ARG A 9 40.25 16.92 3.32
C ARG A 9 41.19 16.17 2.38
N LYS A 10 42.46 16.01 2.75
CA LYS A 10 43.44 15.28 1.94
C LYS A 10 43.04 13.81 1.79
N PHE A 11 42.57 13.18 2.87
CA PHE A 11 42.11 11.80 2.85
C PHE A 11 40.84 11.59 2.02
N VAL A 12 39.83 12.47 2.15
CA VAL A 12 38.61 12.41 1.33
C VAL A 12 38.96 12.54 -0.16
N LYS A 13 39.86 13.47 -0.52
CA LYS A 13 40.34 13.62 -1.91
C LYS A 13 41.11 12.40 -2.43
N GLN A 14 41.88 11.74 -1.59
CA GLN A 14 42.64 10.54 -1.96
C GLN A 14 41.76 9.29 -2.10
N ALA A 15 40.75 9.13 -1.23
CA ALA A 15 39.79 8.03 -1.31
C ALA A 15 38.91 8.16 -2.56
N THR A 16 38.46 9.38 -2.88
CA THR A 16 37.68 9.67 -4.08
C THR A 16 38.47 9.50 -5.38
N SER A 17 39.78 9.74 -5.38
CA SER A 17 40.63 9.54 -6.57
C SER A 17 40.98 8.08 -6.85
N ASN A 18 41.06 7.24 -5.80
CA ASN A 18 41.52 5.86 -5.91
C ASN A 18 40.38 4.83 -6.02
N SER A 19 39.11 5.25 -5.96
CA SER A 19 37.94 4.35 -5.93
C SER A 19 38.02 3.23 -4.87
N SER A 20 38.81 3.43 -3.82
CA SER A 20 38.92 2.51 -2.69
C SER A 20 37.96 2.96 -1.59
N LEU A 21 37.02 2.10 -1.19
CA LEU A 21 36.05 2.38 -0.12
C LEU A 21 36.65 2.30 1.30
N ASP A 22 37.90 1.86 1.46
CA ASP A 22 38.52 1.69 2.77
C ASP A 22 39.10 3.01 3.28
N ILE A 23 38.37 3.65 4.19
CA ILE A 23 38.81 4.86 4.88
C ILE A 23 39.52 4.46 6.17
N TYR A 24 40.85 4.54 6.18
CA TYR A 24 41.66 4.34 7.39
C TYR A 24 41.55 5.55 8.31
N THR A 25 40.53 5.54 9.17
CA THR A 25 40.24 6.61 10.13
C THR A 25 41.41 6.91 11.08
N GLN A 26 42.29 5.94 11.31
CA GLN A 26 43.44 6.04 12.23
C GLN A 26 44.51 7.07 11.82
N ALA A 27 44.52 7.52 10.57
CA ALA A 27 45.54 8.41 10.04
C ALA A 27 45.20 9.92 10.16
N VAL A 28 44.01 10.27 10.64
CA VAL A 28 43.60 11.65 10.88
C VAL A 28 44.20 12.16 12.19
N THR A 29 44.83 13.33 12.17
CA THR A 29 45.44 13.91 13.39
C THR A 29 44.37 14.27 14.40
N THR A 30 44.50 13.78 15.63
CA THR A 30 43.55 14.07 16.71
C THR A 30 43.63 15.54 17.15
N CYS A 31 42.49 16.07 17.59
CA CYS A 31 42.38 17.44 18.10
C CYS A 31 41.66 17.40 19.44
N ASN A 32 42.29 17.94 20.48
CA ASN A 32 41.67 18.06 21.80
C ASN A 32 40.88 19.37 21.87
N VAL A 33 39.57 19.29 21.61
CA VAL A 33 38.63 20.41 21.63
C VAL A 33 37.44 20.04 22.52
N ASP A 34 36.80 21.04 23.12
CA ASP A 34 35.53 20.86 23.82
C ASP A 34 34.40 20.47 22.84
N LEU A 35 33.32 19.88 23.37
CA LEU A 35 32.19 19.45 22.52
C LEU A 35 31.52 20.65 21.85
N GLU A 36 31.52 21.79 22.53
CA GLU A 36 30.97 23.05 22.02
C GLU A 36 31.79 23.55 20.82
N GLY A 37 33.13 23.58 20.91
CA GLY A 37 34.00 23.96 19.79
C GLY A 37 33.94 22.96 18.63
N LEU A 38 33.82 21.66 18.91
CA LEU A 38 33.62 20.64 17.88
C LEU A 38 32.28 20.82 17.15
N TRP A 39 31.19 21.04 17.89
CA TRP A 39 29.88 21.26 17.30
C TRP A 39 29.83 22.57 16.51
N SER A 40 30.44 23.65 17.00
CA SER A 40 30.52 24.93 16.29
C SER A 40 31.17 24.74 14.91
N ASP A 41 32.32 24.07 14.84
CA ASP A 41 33.04 23.83 13.59
C ASP A 41 32.26 22.93 12.60
N ILE A 42 31.63 21.86 13.09
CA ILE A 42 30.77 20.99 12.26
C ILE A 42 29.55 21.77 11.75
N SER A 43 28.95 22.60 12.61
CA SER A 43 27.75 23.37 12.27
C SER A 43 28.00 24.42 11.19
N GLU A 44 29.18 25.06 11.18
CA GLU A 44 29.59 26.02 10.15
C GLU A 44 29.84 25.36 8.78
N HIS A 45 30.13 24.05 8.76
CA HIS A 45 30.54 23.32 7.55
C HIS A 45 29.53 22.26 7.08
N LYS A 46 28.23 22.40 7.39
CA LYS A 46 27.16 21.43 7.06
C LYS A 46 26.83 21.21 5.57
N GLY A 47 27.61 21.73 4.63
CA GLY A 47 27.36 21.52 3.19
C GLY A 47 27.51 20.05 2.78
N ASP A 48 26.71 19.58 1.80
CA ASP A 48 26.66 18.19 1.35
C ASP A 48 28.04 17.60 0.99
N ASN A 49 28.93 18.42 0.42
CA ASN A 49 30.28 18.00 0.03
C ASN A 49 31.24 17.77 1.20
N ASN A 50 30.88 18.20 2.41
CA ASN A 50 31.76 18.16 3.59
C ASN A 50 31.31 17.11 4.61
N VAL A 51 30.26 16.33 4.36
CA VAL A 51 29.72 15.36 5.33
C VAL A 51 30.78 14.34 5.74
N LEU A 52 31.48 13.74 4.77
CA LEU A 52 32.57 12.79 5.03
C LEU A 52 33.75 13.42 5.77
N GLU A 53 34.11 14.66 5.41
CA GLU A 53 35.15 15.42 6.11
C GLU A 53 34.77 15.68 7.57
N ASN A 54 33.54 16.13 7.81
CA ASN A 54 33.02 16.39 9.15
C ASN A 54 32.91 15.10 9.97
N LEU A 55 32.57 13.96 9.36
CA LEU A 55 32.50 12.66 10.06
C LEU A 55 33.90 12.22 10.52
N LEU A 56 34.91 12.41 9.67
CA LEU A 56 36.32 12.14 10.03
C LEU A 56 36.84 13.07 11.12
N VAL A 57 36.47 14.35 11.08
CA VAL A 57 36.84 15.32 12.12
C VAL A 57 36.16 14.96 13.45
N ALA A 58 34.88 14.59 13.43
CA ALA A 58 34.15 14.15 14.61
C ALA A 58 34.78 12.89 15.21
N GLU A 59 35.06 11.88 14.39
CA GLU A 59 35.68 10.63 14.82
C GLU A 59 37.09 10.84 15.41
N ALA A 60 37.92 11.67 14.77
CA ALA A 60 39.26 12.00 15.27
C ALA A 60 39.25 12.79 16.58
N CYS A 61 38.24 13.62 16.82
CA CYS A 61 38.10 14.37 18.08
C CYS A 61 37.49 13.51 19.20
N LEU A 62 36.64 12.54 18.86
CA LEU A 62 36.00 11.65 19.83
C LEU A 62 36.90 10.47 20.24
N ARG A 63 37.85 10.05 19.39
CA ARG A 63 38.74 8.90 19.66
C ARG A 63 39.62 9.07 20.91
N ASP A 64 40.14 10.27 21.14
CA ASP A 64 41.03 10.55 22.28
C ASP A 64 40.27 10.92 23.56
N ARG A 65 38.93 10.99 23.51
CA ARG A 65 38.10 11.29 24.68
C ARG A 65 37.72 9.99 25.39
N ASN A 66 38.13 9.86 26.65
CA ASN A 66 37.56 8.87 27.55
C ASN A 66 36.07 9.18 27.77
N ALA A 67 35.22 8.15 27.77
CA ALA A 67 33.77 8.25 27.92
C ALA A 67 33.37 8.72 29.35
N GLU A 68 33.64 9.97 29.69
CA GLU A 68 33.18 10.59 30.93
C GLU A 68 31.86 11.31 30.68
N LYS A 69 30.80 10.97 31.45
CA LYS A 69 29.52 11.67 31.42
C LYS A 69 29.73 13.14 31.80
N THR A 70 29.62 14.03 30.81
CA THR A 70 29.69 15.48 31.02
C THR A 70 28.51 15.96 31.85
N LYS A 71 28.77 16.55 33.03
CA LYS A 71 27.76 17.11 33.94
C LYS A 71 27.37 18.56 33.59
N ASP A 72 28.10 19.21 32.69
CA ASP A 72 27.84 20.59 32.25
C ASP A 72 26.74 20.65 31.18
N GLY A 73 25.68 21.43 31.43
CA GLY A 73 24.53 21.54 30.52
C GLY A 73 24.84 22.03 29.10
N ARG A 74 25.91 22.82 28.90
CA ARG A 74 26.35 23.27 27.56
C ARG A 74 27.00 22.14 26.75
N ASN A 75 27.87 21.35 27.37
CA ASN A 75 28.49 20.19 26.74
C ASN A 75 27.45 19.09 26.44
N LEU A 76 26.42 18.97 27.28
CA LEU A 76 25.28 18.09 27.04
C LEU A 76 24.55 18.47 25.74
N ASN A 77 24.16 19.75 25.58
CA ASN A 77 23.48 20.23 24.38
C ASN A 77 24.32 20.03 23.10
N ALA A 78 25.63 20.30 23.19
CA ALA A 78 26.54 20.08 22.07
C ALA A 78 26.66 18.59 21.70
N ALA A 79 26.71 17.70 22.69
CA ALA A 79 26.67 16.25 22.48
C ALA A 79 25.36 15.80 21.82
N SER A 80 24.21 16.24 22.33
CA SER A 80 22.89 15.91 21.74
C SER A 80 22.77 16.40 20.30
N SER A 81 23.30 17.60 20.01
CA SER A 81 23.28 18.18 18.67
C SER A 81 24.20 17.44 17.69
N LEU A 82 25.38 17.03 18.15
CA LEU A 82 26.34 16.25 17.36
C LEU A 82 25.78 14.85 17.06
N LEU A 83 25.14 14.24 18.04
CA LEU A 83 24.51 12.93 17.87
C LEU A 83 23.31 12.99 16.91
N TYR A 84 22.48 14.04 17.00
CA TYR A 84 21.44 14.30 16.02
C TYR A 84 22.00 14.39 14.59
N TRP A 85 23.09 15.14 14.40
CA TRP A 85 23.72 15.25 13.09
C TRP A 85 24.25 13.90 12.57
N ILE A 86 24.81 13.04 13.44
CA ILE A 86 25.22 11.68 13.09
C ILE A 86 24.00 10.84 12.67
N LEU A 87 22.91 10.87 13.43
CA LEU A 87 21.67 10.16 13.09
C LEU A 87 21.03 10.64 11.78
N ALA A 88 21.19 11.92 11.44
CA ALA A 88 20.71 12.44 10.16
C ALA A 88 21.60 12.06 8.97
N THR A 89 22.81 11.53 9.21
CA THR A 89 23.81 11.26 8.16
C THR A 89 24.12 9.78 7.97
N LEU A 90 23.99 8.95 9.02
CA LEU A 90 24.35 7.53 9.00
C LEU A 90 23.22 6.65 9.56
N PRO A 91 23.02 5.44 9.02
CA PRO A 91 22.09 4.48 9.60
C PRO A 91 22.58 4.03 11.00
N PRO A 92 21.66 3.80 11.95
CA PRO A 92 22.04 3.39 13.31
C PRO A 92 22.76 2.03 13.31
N ARG A 93 23.78 1.90 14.17
CA ARG A 93 24.51 0.65 14.44
C ARG A 93 24.35 0.25 15.91
N GLU A 94 24.66 -1.00 16.23
CA GLU A 94 24.45 -1.62 17.55
C GLU A 94 25.10 -0.80 18.69
N GLU A 95 26.34 -0.36 18.50
CA GLU A 95 27.09 0.48 19.44
C GLU A 95 26.39 1.84 19.68
N LEU A 96 25.85 2.45 18.62
CA LEU A 96 25.17 3.74 18.71
C LEU A 96 23.79 3.62 19.39
N ALA A 97 23.06 2.54 19.14
CA ALA A 97 21.78 2.26 19.78
C ALA A 97 21.94 2.03 21.30
N SER A 98 22.99 1.31 21.71
CA SER A 98 23.29 1.07 23.13
C SER A 98 23.67 2.37 23.85
N ALA A 99 24.59 3.15 23.29
CA ALA A 99 24.98 4.45 23.83
C ALA A 99 23.80 5.43 23.89
N TRP A 100 22.90 5.38 22.90
CA TRP A 100 21.72 6.24 22.83
C TRP A 100 20.68 5.93 23.89
N CYS A 101 20.38 4.64 24.11
CA CYS A 101 19.49 4.21 25.19
C CYS A 101 19.98 4.70 26.56
N GLU A 102 21.30 4.81 26.74
CA GLU A 102 21.93 5.28 27.97
C GLU A 102 22.03 6.81 28.10
N PHE A 103 22.13 7.55 26.99
CA PHE A 103 22.46 8.98 27.04
C PHE A 103 21.27 9.93 27.14
N GLN A 104 20.15 9.73 26.42
CA GLN A 104 19.01 10.67 26.53
C GLN A 104 17.72 10.17 25.85
N LEU A 105 16.86 9.52 26.65
CA LEU A 105 15.42 9.47 26.38
C LEU A 105 14.70 10.75 26.88
N ALA A 106 15.40 11.75 27.41
CA ALA A 106 14.84 12.76 28.30
C ALA A 106 14.82 14.22 27.78
N ASP A 107 15.44 14.53 26.64
CA ASP A 107 15.51 15.93 26.18
C ASP A 107 14.41 16.26 25.16
N ALA A 108 13.45 17.08 25.58
CA ALA A 108 12.25 17.42 24.80
C ALA A 108 12.55 18.29 23.56
N MET A 109 13.72 18.92 23.50
CA MET A 109 13.99 19.99 22.53
C MET A 109 14.20 19.49 21.09
N HIS A 110 14.62 18.24 20.88
CA HIS A 110 14.97 17.70 19.56
C HIS A 110 14.23 16.40 19.16
N VAL A 111 13.20 16.00 19.92
CA VAL A 111 12.51 14.71 19.75
C VAL A 111 11.96 14.53 18.33
N GLU A 112 11.32 15.56 17.75
CA GLU A 112 10.74 15.48 16.41
C GLU A 112 11.78 15.26 15.31
N ASP A 113 12.94 15.90 15.45
CA ASP A 113 14.04 15.79 14.50
C ASP A 113 14.68 14.40 14.59
N ILE A 114 14.88 13.89 15.81
CA ILE A 114 15.39 12.54 16.08
C ILE A 114 14.45 11.47 15.51
N LEU A 115 13.15 11.57 15.79
CA LEU A 115 12.16 10.64 15.26
C LEU A 115 12.11 10.68 13.73
N SER A 116 12.25 11.87 13.13
CA SER A 116 12.34 12.00 11.66
C SER A 116 13.58 11.28 11.12
N SER A 117 14.73 11.44 11.76
CA SER A 117 16.00 10.80 11.39
C SER A 117 16.01 9.29 11.62
N LEU A 118 15.29 8.77 12.61
CA LEU A 118 15.12 7.32 12.76
C LEU A 118 14.10 6.80 11.74
N ALA A 119 13.00 7.51 11.52
CA ALA A 119 11.94 7.10 10.60
C ALA A 119 12.42 7.05 9.14
N MET A 120 13.38 7.88 8.73
CA MET A 120 13.99 7.78 7.40
C MET A 120 14.74 6.47 7.15
N PHE A 121 15.16 5.74 8.19
CA PHE A 121 15.83 4.44 8.05
C PHE A 121 14.90 3.25 8.33
N SER A 122 13.61 3.48 8.63
CA SER A 122 12.67 2.45 9.08
C SER A 122 12.33 1.37 8.05
N SER A 123 12.49 1.66 6.75
CA SER A 123 12.08 0.77 5.66
C SER A 123 13.28 0.08 5.02
N SER A 124 13.39 -1.25 5.13
CA SER A 124 14.45 -2.03 4.47
C SER A 124 14.41 -1.97 2.94
N SER A 125 13.33 -1.46 2.36
CA SER A 125 13.19 -1.25 0.92
C SER A 125 13.88 0.00 0.41
N ASP A 126 14.31 0.89 1.33
CA ASP A 126 14.90 2.17 0.97
C ASP A 126 16.37 2.00 0.52
N PRO A 127 16.79 2.60 -0.61
CA PRO A 127 18.15 2.41 -1.15
C PRO A 127 19.30 2.86 -0.24
N TRP A 128 19.01 3.68 0.76
CA TRP A 128 20.00 4.29 1.67
C TRP A 128 20.06 3.61 3.05
N THR A 129 19.33 2.51 3.27
CA THR A 129 19.38 1.75 4.53
C THR A 129 19.80 0.31 4.32
N THR A 130 20.20 -0.37 5.41
CA THR A 130 20.43 -1.82 5.43
C THR A 130 19.35 -2.51 6.25
N VAL A 131 19.24 -3.84 6.13
CA VAL A 131 18.26 -4.62 6.89
C VAL A 131 18.49 -4.46 8.40
N GLU A 132 19.75 -4.50 8.84
CA GLU A 132 20.12 -4.33 10.24
C GLU A 132 19.81 -2.91 10.73
N GLY A 133 20.15 -1.89 9.92
CA GLY A 133 19.86 -0.49 10.24
C GLY A 133 18.36 -0.22 10.37
N ALA A 134 17.54 -0.81 9.49
CA ALA A 134 16.09 -0.69 9.54
C ALA A 134 15.47 -1.38 10.77
N GLN A 135 15.99 -2.56 11.15
CA GLN A 135 15.56 -3.24 12.37
C GLN A 135 15.89 -2.42 13.62
N MET A 136 17.11 -1.88 13.71
CA MET A 136 17.52 -1.05 14.84
C MET A 136 16.74 0.27 14.92
N ALA A 137 16.54 0.94 13.78
CA ALA A 137 15.73 2.16 13.72
C ALA A 137 14.30 1.89 14.22
N THR A 138 13.69 0.78 13.76
CA THR A 138 12.34 0.39 14.17
C THR A 138 12.25 0.04 15.66
N ASP A 139 13.23 -0.68 16.23
CA ASP A 139 13.27 -0.97 17.67
C ASP A 139 13.37 0.31 18.52
N LEU A 140 14.24 1.24 18.13
CA LEU A 140 14.36 2.53 18.81
C LEU A 140 13.06 3.33 18.71
N LEU A 141 12.45 3.41 17.52
CA LEU A 141 11.17 4.10 17.30
C LEU A 141 10.05 3.52 18.18
N GLN A 142 9.98 2.20 18.31
CA GLN A 142 8.98 1.53 19.14
C GLN A 142 9.14 1.87 20.63
N ARG A 143 10.38 1.91 21.14
CA ARG A 143 10.66 2.33 22.52
C ARG A 143 10.22 3.78 22.78
N TYR A 144 10.48 4.68 21.83
CA TYR A 144 10.02 6.08 21.92
C TYR A 144 8.50 6.19 21.85
N GLU A 145 7.84 5.41 20.99
CA GLU A 145 6.39 5.39 20.87
C GLU A 145 5.73 5.05 22.23
N ILE A 146 6.17 3.96 22.86
CA ILE A 146 5.67 3.52 24.18
C ILE A 146 5.80 4.65 25.20
N LYS A 147 7.01 5.22 25.31
CA LYS A 147 7.29 6.31 26.25
C LYS A 147 6.44 7.56 25.99
N LEU A 148 6.31 7.99 24.73
CA LEU A 148 5.55 9.18 24.36
C LEU A 148 4.05 9.02 24.60
N ARG A 149 3.53 7.80 24.49
CA ARG A 149 2.14 7.48 24.85
C ARG A 149 1.93 7.47 26.35
N GLU A 150 2.84 6.90 27.13
CA GLU A 150 2.81 6.97 28.61
C GLU A 150 2.81 8.42 29.11
N GLU A 151 3.58 9.29 28.46
CA GLU A 151 3.64 10.72 28.79
C GLU A 151 2.46 11.54 28.22
N GLY A 152 1.60 10.94 27.39
CA GLY A 152 0.49 11.65 26.71
C GLY A 152 0.93 12.70 25.67
N LYS A 153 2.21 12.71 25.28
CA LYS A 153 2.79 13.70 24.35
C LYS A 153 2.80 13.24 22.89
N PHE A 154 2.52 11.96 22.65
CA PHE A 154 2.59 11.35 21.31
C PHE A 154 1.91 12.19 20.22
N GLY A 155 0.64 12.58 20.43
CA GLY A 155 -0.10 13.37 19.43
C GLY A 155 0.55 14.70 19.10
N THR A 156 0.99 15.45 20.10
CA THR A 156 1.63 16.77 19.90
C THR A 156 2.95 16.68 19.14
N ILE A 157 3.73 15.61 19.36
CA ILE A 157 5.00 15.37 18.67
C ILE A 157 4.75 15.02 17.20
N ILE A 158 3.79 14.14 16.93
CA ILE A 158 3.41 13.79 15.55
C ILE A 158 2.85 15.02 14.83
N GLU A 159 2.02 15.83 15.48
CA GLU A 159 1.52 17.08 14.91
C GLU A 159 2.67 18.04 14.57
N GLY A 160 3.64 18.17 15.47
CA GLY A 160 4.84 18.97 15.27
C GLY A 160 5.66 18.51 14.06
N MET A 161 5.91 17.20 13.92
CA MET A 161 6.59 16.61 12.75
C MET A 161 5.84 16.91 11.46
N LEU A 162 4.51 16.75 11.46
CA LEU A 162 3.67 17.04 10.29
C LEU A 162 3.74 18.51 9.89
N ARG A 163 3.77 19.44 10.86
CA ARG A 163 3.83 20.88 10.60
C ARG A 163 5.22 21.38 10.20
N ARG A 164 6.28 20.86 10.83
CA ARG A 164 7.66 21.35 10.68
C ARG A 164 8.45 20.65 9.58
N LYS A 165 8.13 19.40 9.24
CA LYS A 165 8.86 18.60 8.24
C LYS A 165 8.01 18.29 7.01
N VAL A 166 6.84 17.67 7.22
CA VAL A 166 6.00 17.23 6.10
C VAL A 166 5.42 18.40 5.34
N LYS A 167 4.68 19.30 6.00
CA LYS A 167 3.99 20.41 5.31
C LYS A 167 4.93 21.29 4.45
N PRO A 168 6.15 21.66 4.90
CA PRO A 168 7.10 22.39 4.07
C PRO A 168 7.53 21.63 2.81
N ALA A 169 7.76 20.31 2.90
CA ALA A 169 8.17 19.45 1.78
C ALA A 169 7.18 19.49 0.60
N PHE A 170 5.89 19.62 0.91
CA PHE A 170 4.78 19.66 -0.06
C PHE A 170 4.26 21.07 -0.37
N SER A 171 4.79 22.11 0.28
CA SER A 171 4.26 23.49 0.18
C SER A 171 4.25 24.08 -1.24
N LYS A 172 5.17 23.62 -2.10
CA LYS A 172 5.29 24.06 -3.50
C LYS A 172 4.50 23.20 -4.48
N THR A 173 4.07 22.01 -4.06
CA THR A 173 3.34 21.07 -4.91
C THR A 173 1.86 21.45 -4.92
N LYS A 174 1.29 21.59 -6.12
CA LYS A 174 -0.11 22.01 -6.29
C LYS A 174 -1.04 20.79 -6.19
N THR A 175 -1.98 20.83 -5.27
CA THR A 175 -3.08 19.85 -5.13
C THR A 175 -4.43 20.53 -5.38
N PRO A 176 -4.87 20.70 -6.65
CA PRO A 176 -6.02 21.54 -6.99
C PRO A 176 -7.36 20.95 -6.54
N ALA A 177 -7.42 19.68 -6.15
CA ALA A 177 -8.64 19.04 -5.68
C ALA A 177 -9.02 19.41 -4.23
N ILE A 178 -8.11 20.05 -3.49
CA ILE A 178 -8.28 20.38 -2.08
C ILE A 178 -7.96 21.83 -1.77
N THR A 179 -8.64 22.35 -0.75
CA THR A 179 -8.37 23.64 -0.11
C THR A 179 -7.14 23.55 0.81
N SER A 180 -6.60 24.70 1.21
CA SER A 180 -5.48 24.78 2.18
C SER A 180 -5.80 24.18 3.56
N ALA A 181 -7.08 23.96 3.86
CA ALA A 181 -7.58 23.29 5.05
C ALA A 181 -7.80 21.77 4.85
N GLY A 182 -7.35 21.20 3.73
CA GLY A 182 -7.47 19.78 3.43
C GLY A 182 -8.89 19.30 3.13
N ARG A 183 -9.83 20.20 2.79
CA ARG A 183 -11.20 19.83 2.36
C ARG A 183 -11.32 19.88 0.85
N LYS A 184 -12.29 19.16 0.27
CA LYS A 184 -12.56 19.24 -1.18
C LYS A 184 -12.73 20.69 -1.64
N ASP A 185 -12.04 21.06 -2.70
CA ASP A 185 -12.25 22.34 -3.38
C ASP A 185 -13.50 22.26 -4.27
N MET A 186 -14.40 23.24 -4.13
CA MET A 186 -15.62 23.34 -4.95
C MET A 186 -15.36 24.00 -6.30
N HIS A 187 -14.23 24.69 -6.45
CA HIS A 187 -13.84 25.38 -7.68
C HIS A 187 -12.40 25.04 -8.07
N PRO A 188 -12.09 23.76 -8.32
CA PRO A 188 -10.75 23.35 -8.72
C PRO A 188 -10.38 24.01 -10.04
N ILE A 189 -9.18 24.60 -10.10
CA ILE A 189 -8.64 25.13 -11.35
C ILE A 189 -8.31 23.92 -12.24
N PRO A 190 -8.86 23.82 -13.47
CA PRO A 190 -8.57 22.71 -14.37
C PRO A 190 -7.06 22.59 -14.60
N LYS A 191 -6.51 21.38 -14.40
CA LYS A 191 -5.09 21.12 -14.72
C LYS A 191 -4.90 21.25 -16.23
N PRO A 192 -3.87 21.98 -16.71
CA PRO A 192 -3.55 22.00 -18.13
C PRO A 192 -3.16 20.59 -18.60
N SER A 193 -3.41 20.28 -19.88
CA SER A 193 -3.07 18.98 -20.49
C SER A 193 -1.59 18.62 -20.38
N PHE A 194 -0.73 19.64 -20.33
CA PHE A 194 0.69 19.51 -20.09
C PHE A 194 1.08 20.39 -18.90
N ASP A 195 1.78 19.82 -17.92
CA ASP A 195 2.32 20.58 -16.80
C ASP A 195 3.74 21.06 -17.15
N PRO A 196 3.95 22.36 -17.44
CA PRO A 196 5.28 22.89 -17.72
C PRO A 196 6.23 22.80 -16.52
N THR A 197 5.73 22.52 -15.32
CA THR A 197 6.53 22.35 -14.11
C THR A 197 6.98 20.91 -13.85
N LEU A 198 6.61 19.97 -14.73
CA LEU A 198 6.98 18.56 -14.67
C LEU A 198 8.50 18.34 -14.59
N PHE A 199 9.27 19.17 -15.29
CA PHE A 199 10.74 19.15 -15.29
C PHE A 199 11.38 20.11 -14.29
N ASP A 200 10.59 20.93 -13.60
CA ASP A 200 11.10 21.86 -12.60
C ASP A 200 11.26 21.15 -11.25
N THR A 201 12.49 20.71 -10.98
CA THR A 201 12.90 20.08 -9.72
C THR A 201 12.62 20.94 -8.48
N GLY A 202 12.42 22.25 -8.64
CA GLY A 202 12.06 23.17 -7.57
C GLY A 202 10.60 23.09 -7.10
N THR A 203 9.70 22.54 -7.91
CA THR A 203 8.25 22.45 -7.60
C THR A 203 7.85 21.25 -6.73
N LYS A 204 8.69 20.20 -6.73
CA LYS A 204 8.52 18.99 -5.92
C LYS A 204 9.72 18.74 -5.00
N PRO A 205 9.94 19.57 -3.95
CA PRO A 205 11.05 19.38 -3.02
C PRO A 205 11.06 17.99 -2.38
N TRP A 206 9.90 17.48 -2.01
CA TRP A 206 9.71 16.13 -1.47
C TRP A 206 10.25 15.01 -2.38
N LYS A 207 10.33 15.22 -3.70
CA LYS A 207 10.79 14.22 -4.67
C LYS A 207 12.30 14.31 -4.92
N PHE A 208 12.83 15.53 -5.03
CA PHE A 208 14.21 15.75 -5.49
C PHE A 208 15.20 16.16 -4.38
N LYS A 209 14.71 16.63 -3.24
CA LYS A 209 15.55 17.08 -2.11
C LYS A 209 15.29 16.28 -0.84
N GLU A 210 14.02 15.96 -0.58
CA GLU A 210 13.58 15.37 0.68
C GLU A 210 12.92 14.01 0.46
N GLY A 211 13.53 13.15 -0.38
CA GLY A 211 12.97 11.84 -0.75
C GLY A 211 12.67 10.93 0.45
N TYR A 212 13.38 11.11 1.57
CA TYR A 212 13.16 10.41 2.83
C TYR A 212 11.77 10.67 3.45
N ILE A 213 11.06 11.73 3.02
CA ILE A 213 9.77 12.12 3.60
C ILE A 213 8.70 11.05 3.40
N VAL A 214 8.83 10.20 2.37
CA VAL A 214 7.95 9.05 2.13
C VAL A 214 8.03 8.07 3.30
N SER A 215 9.25 7.71 3.72
CA SER A 215 9.50 6.77 4.82
C SER A 215 9.04 7.35 6.15
N VAL A 216 9.27 8.66 6.36
CA VAL A 216 8.77 9.38 7.55
C VAL A 216 7.24 9.37 7.60
N LEU A 217 6.58 9.68 6.49
CA LEU A 217 5.11 9.65 6.41
C LEU A 217 4.55 8.25 6.63
N ASN A 218 5.18 7.25 6.03
CA ASN A 218 4.81 5.84 6.21
C ASN A 218 4.88 5.42 7.67
N TRP A 219 5.99 5.76 8.35
CA TRP A 219 6.13 5.52 9.77
C TRP A 219 5.02 6.22 10.57
N ILE A 220 4.78 7.52 10.33
CA ILE A 220 3.74 8.31 11.03
C ILE A 220 2.35 7.66 10.91
N VAL A 221 1.92 7.29 9.70
CA VAL A 221 0.56 6.73 9.51
C VAL A 221 0.41 5.35 10.14
N GLN A 222 1.48 4.55 10.20
CA GLN A 222 1.49 3.25 10.84
C GLN A 222 1.37 3.34 12.37
N GLN A 223 1.72 4.49 12.97
CA GLN A 223 1.63 4.64 14.42
C GLN A 223 0.19 4.84 14.92
N TYR A 224 -0.76 5.23 14.07
CA TYR A 224 -2.11 5.51 14.55
C TYR A 224 -2.83 4.24 14.98
N GLN A 225 -3.29 4.20 16.23
CA GLN A 225 -4.08 3.10 16.76
C GLN A 225 -5.57 3.38 16.61
N ASN A 226 -6.40 2.32 16.72
CA ASN A 226 -7.86 2.46 16.66
C ASN A 226 -8.44 3.37 17.75
N THR A 227 -7.74 3.52 18.87
CA THR A 227 -8.12 4.43 19.97
C THR A 227 -7.89 5.90 19.63
N ASP A 228 -7.05 6.20 18.64
CA ASP A 228 -6.55 7.55 18.35
C ASP A 228 -7.45 8.31 17.35
N HIS A 229 -8.71 7.93 17.20
CA HIS A 229 -9.60 8.48 16.16
C HIS A 229 -9.66 10.01 16.13
N SER A 230 -9.73 10.65 17.30
CA SER A 230 -9.83 12.11 17.44
C SER A 230 -8.53 12.81 17.02
N MET A 231 -7.38 12.18 17.33
CA MET A 231 -6.06 12.65 16.94
C MET A 231 -5.87 12.54 15.43
N ILE A 232 -6.25 11.42 14.82
CA ILE A 232 -6.18 11.24 13.36
C ILE A 232 -7.01 12.31 12.65
N GLU A 233 -8.24 12.58 13.13
CA GLU A 233 -9.09 13.63 12.55
C GLU A 233 -8.48 15.03 12.64
N GLN A 234 -7.76 15.33 13.73
CA GLN A 234 -7.03 16.59 13.90
C GLN A 234 -5.83 16.70 12.95
N HIS A 235 -5.10 15.60 12.77
CA HIS A 235 -3.92 15.54 11.91
C HIS A 235 -4.28 15.39 10.42
N PHE A 236 -5.51 14.97 10.11
CA PHE A 236 -6.01 14.67 8.77
C PHE A 236 -5.68 15.78 7.74
N PRO A 237 -5.94 17.08 8.01
CA PRO A 237 -5.64 18.15 7.05
C PRO A 237 -4.15 18.31 6.70
N LEU A 238 -3.25 17.83 7.56
CA LEU A 238 -1.81 17.86 7.33
C LEU A 238 -1.32 16.65 6.52
N LEU A 239 -2.04 15.52 6.60
CA LEU A 239 -1.71 14.27 5.90
C LEU A 239 -2.22 14.29 4.45
N ILE A 240 -3.46 14.73 4.22
CA ILE A 240 -4.14 14.59 2.93
C ILE A 240 -3.40 15.26 1.76
N PRO A 241 -2.86 16.49 1.87
CA PRO A 241 -2.12 17.10 0.76
C PRO A 241 -0.91 16.28 0.32
N ALA A 242 -0.17 15.69 1.27
CA ALA A 242 0.99 14.85 0.97
C ALA A 242 0.57 13.55 0.29
N ILE A 243 -0.45 12.87 0.84
CA ILE A 243 -0.98 11.62 0.28
C ILE A 243 -1.50 11.83 -1.16
N LEU A 244 -2.30 12.88 -1.40
CA LEU A 244 -2.79 13.19 -2.74
C LEU A 244 -1.67 13.59 -3.70
N SER A 245 -0.63 14.29 -3.22
CA SER A 245 0.55 14.62 -4.05
C SER A 245 1.28 13.38 -4.55
N PHE A 246 1.32 12.32 -3.74
CA PHE A 246 1.89 11.03 -4.15
C PHE A 246 0.99 10.30 -5.17
N ILE A 247 -0.32 10.26 -4.95
CA ILE A 247 -1.28 9.62 -5.86
C ILE A 247 -1.32 10.32 -7.22
N ASP A 248 -1.19 11.64 -7.23
CA ASP A 248 -1.18 12.47 -8.44
C ASP A 248 0.19 12.47 -9.17
N ASP A 249 1.25 11.88 -8.61
CA ASP A 249 2.57 11.87 -9.27
C ASP A 249 2.58 10.94 -10.48
N GLU A 250 3.51 11.17 -11.41
CA GLU A 250 3.63 10.37 -12.62
C GLU A 250 4.36 9.05 -12.39
N ASN A 251 5.24 9.01 -11.39
CA ASN A 251 5.99 7.81 -11.06
C ASN A 251 5.11 6.83 -10.28
N ILE A 252 5.04 5.60 -10.80
CA ILE A 252 4.21 4.52 -10.27
C ILE A 252 4.57 4.13 -8.83
N ALA A 253 5.85 4.21 -8.46
CA ALA A 253 6.28 3.93 -7.09
C ALA A 253 5.67 4.92 -6.08
N TYR A 254 5.62 6.22 -6.43
CA TYR A 254 4.96 7.22 -5.59
C TYR A 254 3.44 7.07 -5.60
N LYS A 255 2.82 6.74 -6.74
CA LYS A 255 1.38 6.44 -6.78
C LYS A 255 1.02 5.29 -5.85
N ALA A 256 1.79 4.20 -5.90
CA ALA A 256 1.60 3.03 -5.04
C ALA A 256 1.81 3.38 -3.56
N ALA A 257 2.86 4.14 -3.22
CA ALA A 257 3.09 4.63 -1.86
C ALA A 257 1.92 5.50 -1.37
N GLY A 258 1.41 6.42 -2.21
CA GLY A 258 0.24 7.24 -1.90
C GLY A 258 -1.02 6.41 -1.63
N CYS A 259 -1.28 5.38 -2.46
CA CYS A 259 -2.38 4.44 -2.24
C CYS A 259 -2.24 3.70 -0.91
N HIS A 260 -1.03 3.20 -0.61
CA HIS A 260 -0.74 2.49 0.64
C HIS A 260 -0.90 3.40 1.86
N LEU A 261 -0.34 4.61 1.83
CA LEU A 261 -0.47 5.60 2.91
C LEU A 261 -1.94 5.95 3.17
N LEU A 262 -2.73 6.11 2.10
CA LEU A 262 -4.17 6.37 2.22
C LEU A 262 -4.90 5.20 2.89
N GLU A 263 -4.62 3.97 2.46
CA GLU A 263 -5.22 2.76 3.04
C GLU A 263 -4.90 2.64 4.54
N VAL A 264 -3.61 2.77 4.90
CA VAL A 264 -3.15 2.65 6.30
C VAL A 264 -3.73 3.76 7.17
N ALA A 265 -3.76 5.00 6.69
CA ALA A 265 -4.31 6.13 7.44
C ALA A 265 -5.84 6.02 7.67
N LEU A 266 -6.57 5.41 6.74
CA LEU A 266 -8.03 5.25 6.85
C LEU A 266 -8.45 4.03 7.66
N ARG A 267 -7.61 3.00 7.79
CA ARG A 267 -7.97 1.74 8.50
C ARG A 267 -8.44 1.96 9.95
N PRO A 268 -7.80 2.78 10.80
CA PRO A 268 -8.31 3.06 12.14
C PRO A 268 -9.65 3.82 12.12
N LEU A 269 -9.84 4.70 11.14
CA LEU A 269 -11.07 5.48 10.96
C LEU A 269 -12.24 4.60 10.49
N GLU A 270 -11.97 3.58 9.68
CA GLU A 270 -12.93 2.57 9.26
C GLU A 270 -13.46 1.80 10.49
N GLN A 271 -12.55 1.31 11.33
CA GLN A 271 -12.90 0.48 12.49
C GLN A 271 -13.69 1.26 13.54
N THR A 272 -13.30 2.50 13.78
CA THR A 272 -14.01 3.42 14.70
C THR A 272 -15.34 3.91 14.11
N GLY A 273 -15.47 3.94 12.78
CA GLY A 273 -16.67 4.42 12.09
C GLY A 273 -16.75 5.94 12.01
N SER A 274 -15.62 6.61 11.85
CA SER A 274 -15.55 8.07 11.71
C SER A 274 -16.33 8.57 10.48
N ASP A 275 -16.97 9.74 10.63
CA ASP A 275 -17.71 10.42 9.56
C ASP A 275 -16.86 11.47 8.82
N ILE A 276 -15.55 11.53 9.09
CA ILE A 276 -14.64 12.57 8.57
C ILE A 276 -14.71 12.71 7.05
N LEU A 277 -14.80 11.61 6.30
CA LEU A 277 -14.89 11.64 4.83
C LEU A 277 -16.18 12.30 4.34
N ARG A 278 -17.30 12.09 5.05
CA ARG A 278 -18.58 12.74 4.76
C ARG A 278 -18.54 14.23 5.09
N ARG A 279 -17.94 14.60 6.23
CA ARG A 279 -17.85 16.00 6.68
C ARG A 279 -16.91 16.84 5.82
N THR A 280 -15.87 16.24 5.26
CA THR A 280 -14.85 16.92 4.45
C THR A 280 -15.10 16.84 2.94
N ASN A 281 -16.07 16.02 2.51
CA ASN A 281 -16.36 15.69 1.10
C ASN A 281 -15.15 15.14 0.33
N LEU A 282 -14.18 14.56 1.05
CA LEU A 282 -12.97 13.99 0.46
C LEU A 282 -13.19 12.60 -0.13
N ASP A 283 -14.32 11.96 0.14
CA ASP A 283 -14.70 10.68 -0.47
C ASP A 283 -14.65 10.73 -2.00
N SER A 284 -15.27 11.73 -2.60
CA SER A 284 -15.21 11.93 -4.06
C SER A 284 -13.81 12.24 -4.56
N VAL A 285 -13.04 13.06 -3.83
CA VAL A 285 -11.65 13.41 -4.19
C VAL A 285 -10.76 12.18 -4.23
N PHE A 286 -10.83 11.31 -3.22
CA PHE A 286 -10.05 10.09 -3.18
C PHE A 286 -10.49 9.09 -4.26
N GLN A 287 -11.79 8.93 -4.48
CA GLN A 287 -12.26 8.03 -5.53
C GLN A 287 -11.85 8.49 -6.92
N ASP A 288 -11.86 9.80 -7.20
CA ASP A 288 -11.43 10.36 -8.48
C ASP A 288 -9.90 10.23 -8.65
N ALA A 289 -9.11 10.49 -7.61
CA ALA A 289 -7.65 10.32 -7.65
C ALA A 289 -7.25 8.84 -7.85
N LEU A 290 -7.92 7.92 -7.14
CA LEU A 290 -7.68 6.48 -7.26
C LEU A 290 -8.19 5.93 -8.61
N SER A 291 -9.25 6.48 -9.18
CA SER A 291 -9.74 6.11 -10.53
C SER A 291 -8.62 6.21 -11.58
N HIS A 292 -7.82 7.29 -11.55
CA HIS A 292 -6.68 7.43 -12.46
C HIS A 292 -5.61 6.34 -12.25
N CYS A 293 -5.40 5.88 -11.02
CA CYS A 293 -4.51 4.76 -10.73
C CYS A 293 -5.08 3.43 -11.24
N LEU A 294 -6.38 3.21 -11.08
CA LEU A 294 -7.08 2.00 -11.51
C LEU A 294 -7.11 1.82 -13.04
N LEU A 295 -7.01 2.93 -13.78
CA LEU A 295 -6.94 2.94 -15.24
C LEU A 295 -5.50 2.88 -15.79
N SER A 296 -4.49 2.74 -14.92
CA SER A 296 -3.08 2.58 -15.33
C SER A 296 -2.78 1.14 -15.76
N ILE A 297 -3.35 0.74 -16.91
CA ILE A 297 -3.31 -0.62 -17.48
C ILE A 297 -2.55 -0.63 -18.83
N PRO A 298 -2.16 -1.81 -19.36
CA PRO A 298 -1.62 -1.93 -20.72
C PRO A 298 -2.59 -1.38 -21.77
N THR A 299 -2.13 -0.92 -22.94
CA THR A 299 -0.74 -0.94 -23.44
C THR A 299 0.13 0.22 -22.97
N ILE A 300 -0.47 1.24 -22.34
CA ILE A 300 0.26 2.46 -21.90
C ILE A 300 1.17 2.15 -20.71
N THR A 301 0.68 1.39 -19.74
CA THR A 301 1.45 0.97 -18.56
C THR A 301 1.85 -0.50 -18.71
N PRO A 302 3.15 -0.86 -18.60
CA PRO A 302 3.60 -2.25 -18.64
C PRO A 302 2.92 -3.13 -17.58
N GLU A 303 2.69 -4.40 -17.91
CA GLU A 303 1.93 -5.33 -17.03
C GLU A 303 2.47 -5.39 -15.59
N LYS A 304 3.80 -5.52 -15.41
CA LYS A 304 4.41 -5.61 -14.07
C LYS A 304 4.13 -4.37 -13.22
N GLU A 305 4.19 -3.19 -13.85
CA GLU A 305 3.94 -1.91 -13.18
C GLU A 305 2.46 -1.72 -12.89
N SER A 306 1.57 -2.12 -13.80
CA SER A 306 0.12 -2.15 -13.56
C SER A 306 -0.24 -3.08 -12.41
N VAL A 307 0.25 -4.31 -12.40
CA VAL A 307 -0.01 -5.27 -11.31
C VAL A 307 0.48 -4.71 -9.98
N TYR A 308 1.69 -4.13 -9.95
CA TYR A 308 2.23 -3.50 -8.76
C TYR A 308 1.32 -2.36 -8.27
N LEU A 309 0.98 -1.38 -9.10
CA LEU A 309 0.13 -0.24 -8.70
C LEU A 309 -1.26 -0.68 -8.24
N LEU A 310 -1.91 -1.54 -9.04
CA LEU A 310 -3.27 -2.00 -8.76
C LEU A 310 -3.35 -2.80 -7.46
N SER A 311 -2.28 -3.51 -7.09
CA SER A 311 -2.21 -4.21 -5.81
C SER A 311 -2.34 -3.29 -4.58
N PHE A 312 -2.03 -1.99 -4.72
CA PHE A 312 -2.24 -0.97 -3.69
C PHE A 312 -3.50 -0.13 -3.94
N ALA A 313 -3.83 0.17 -5.20
CA ALA A 313 -4.95 1.05 -5.53
C ALA A 313 -6.32 0.43 -5.21
N TYR A 314 -6.50 -0.87 -5.43
CA TYR A 314 -7.76 -1.55 -5.11
C TYR A 314 -8.03 -1.60 -3.60
N PRO A 315 -7.09 -2.06 -2.74
CA PRO A 315 -7.28 -1.99 -1.28
C PRO A 315 -7.58 -0.57 -0.79
N ALA A 316 -6.91 0.44 -1.34
CA ALA A 316 -7.14 1.84 -0.99
C ALA A 316 -8.59 2.27 -1.32
N ILE A 317 -9.10 2.00 -2.53
CA ILE A 317 -10.47 2.42 -2.91
C ILE A 317 -11.54 1.67 -2.11
N PHE A 318 -11.35 0.37 -1.84
CA PHE A 318 -12.25 -0.38 -0.97
C PHE A 318 -12.26 0.20 0.45
N THR A 319 -11.10 0.59 0.97
CA THR A 319 -10.98 1.20 2.30
C THR A 319 -11.66 2.58 2.35
N VAL A 320 -11.52 3.40 1.30
CA VAL A 320 -12.25 4.68 1.17
C VAL A 320 -13.77 4.46 1.21
N ILE A 321 -14.28 3.50 0.43
CA ILE A 321 -15.72 3.19 0.37
C ILE A 321 -16.19 2.67 1.73
N ARG A 322 -15.49 1.71 2.34
CA ARG A 322 -15.84 1.15 3.65
C ARG A 322 -15.83 2.20 4.76
N THR A 323 -14.81 3.07 4.77
CA THR A 323 -14.71 4.17 5.75
C THR A 323 -15.87 5.16 5.58
N ARG A 324 -16.19 5.55 4.34
CA ARG A 324 -17.28 6.51 4.04
C ARG A 324 -18.67 5.97 4.41
N PHE A 325 -18.88 4.67 4.27
CA PHE A 325 -20.18 4.02 4.48
C PHE A 325 -20.19 3.05 5.66
N SER A 326 -19.29 3.23 6.63
CA SER A 326 -19.11 2.37 7.81
C SER A 326 -20.41 2.13 8.59
N ALA A 327 -21.28 3.14 8.67
CA ALA A 327 -22.59 3.05 9.32
C ALA A 327 -23.55 2.07 8.65
N VAL A 328 -23.47 1.88 7.32
CA VAL A 328 -24.30 0.93 6.57
C VAL A 328 -23.78 -0.49 6.79
N THR A 329 -22.46 -0.68 6.68
CA THR A 329 -21.79 -1.98 6.83
C THR A 329 -21.99 -2.57 8.23
N LYS A 330 -21.88 -1.75 9.29
CA LYS A 330 -22.10 -2.19 10.68
C LYS A 330 -23.56 -2.55 10.99
N TYR A 331 -24.52 -2.03 10.22
CA TYR A 331 -25.95 -2.30 10.40
C TYR A 331 -26.38 -3.65 9.80
N GLN A 332 -25.63 -4.17 8.83
CA GLN A 332 -25.91 -5.46 8.17
C GLN A 332 -25.32 -6.67 8.94
N GLY A 333 -24.35 -6.46 9.84
CA GLY A 333 -23.83 -7.49 10.75
C GLY A 333 -24.66 -7.57 12.03
N TYR A 334 -25.07 -8.78 12.43
CA TYR A 334 -25.77 -9.10 13.69
C TYR A 334 -25.26 -8.28 14.89
N SER A 335 -25.94 -7.18 15.22
CA SER A 335 -25.76 -6.44 16.47
C SER A 335 -27.07 -5.73 16.81
N ASP A 336 -27.73 -6.24 17.85
CA ASP A 336 -29.04 -5.81 18.36
C ASP A 336 -29.08 -4.39 18.96
N LYS A 337 -28.09 -3.52 18.67
CA LYS A 337 -28.12 -2.11 19.07
C LYS A 337 -27.49 -1.20 18.01
N PRO A 338 -28.26 -0.29 17.39
CA PRO A 338 -27.68 0.73 16.52
C PRO A 338 -26.90 1.74 17.38
N LEU A 339 -25.58 1.84 17.18
CA LEU A 339 -24.78 2.98 17.65
C LEU A 339 -24.96 4.24 16.77
N SER A 340 -25.88 4.20 15.78
CA SER A 340 -26.05 5.28 14.82
C SER A 340 -27.19 6.22 15.19
N THR A 341 -26.86 7.48 15.41
CA THR A 341 -27.80 8.62 15.57
C THR A 341 -28.45 9.07 14.24
N LYS A 342 -28.24 8.35 13.13
CA LYS A 342 -28.71 8.75 11.80
C LYS A 342 -30.18 8.40 11.56
N SER A 343 -30.89 9.28 10.85
CA SER A 343 -32.24 9.00 10.36
C SER A 343 -32.23 7.82 9.37
N LYS A 344 -33.30 7.03 9.38
CA LYS A 344 -33.50 5.89 8.45
C LYS A 344 -33.37 6.32 6.98
N ALA A 345 -33.84 7.52 6.63
CA ALA A 345 -33.74 8.07 5.28
C ALA A 345 -32.29 8.38 4.85
N ASP A 346 -31.45 8.86 5.78
CA ASP A 346 -30.04 9.13 5.50
C ASP A 346 -29.24 7.85 5.32
N LEU A 347 -29.58 6.79 6.06
CA LEU A 347 -28.97 5.46 5.90
C LEU A 347 -29.31 4.84 4.55
N GLU A 348 -30.56 4.97 4.10
CA GLU A 348 -30.98 4.49 2.77
C GLU A 348 -30.25 5.25 1.65
N LYS A 349 -30.13 6.57 1.77
CA LYS A 349 -29.35 7.39 0.83
C LYS A 349 -27.86 7.02 0.83
N ASP A 350 -27.24 6.87 2.01
CA ASP A 350 -25.84 6.44 2.12
C ASP A 350 -25.67 5.02 1.52
N SER A 351 -26.65 4.11 1.65
CA SER A 351 -26.64 2.79 1.02
C SER A 351 -26.70 2.88 -0.52
N GLN A 352 -27.56 3.72 -1.07
CA GLN A 352 -27.64 3.93 -2.53
C GLN A 352 -26.33 4.48 -3.09
N LEU A 353 -25.70 5.45 -2.42
CA LEU A 353 -24.41 6.01 -2.82
C LEU A 353 -23.27 4.99 -2.72
N ARG A 354 -23.30 4.09 -1.72
CA ARG A 354 -22.37 2.96 -1.62
C ARG A 354 -22.50 2.04 -2.83
N ILE A 355 -23.73 1.64 -3.15
CA ILE A 355 -24.02 0.78 -4.31
C ILE A 355 -23.55 1.45 -5.59
N GLU A 356 -23.82 2.74 -5.80
CA GLU A 356 -23.36 3.49 -6.98
C GLU A 356 -21.83 3.52 -7.09
N SER A 357 -21.13 3.76 -5.97
CA SER A 357 -19.66 3.80 -5.93
C SER A 357 -19.06 2.44 -6.29
N LEU A 358 -19.57 1.35 -5.70
CA LEU A 358 -19.14 -0.02 -6.01
C LEU A 358 -19.53 -0.43 -7.44
N SER A 359 -20.70 -0.03 -7.91
CA SER A 359 -21.17 -0.27 -9.28
C SER A 359 -20.27 0.41 -10.32
N ARG A 360 -19.76 1.61 -10.01
CA ARG A 360 -18.78 2.31 -10.83
C ARG A 360 -17.43 1.61 -10.81
N LEU A 361 -16.99 1.11 -9.65
CA LEU A 361 -15.77 0.30 -9.52
C LEU A 361 -15.84 -0.97 -10.39
N VAL A 362 -16.90 -1.77 -10.23
CA VAL A 362 -17.11 -3.01 -11.00
C VAL A 362 -17.14 -2.75 -12.49
N ARG A 363 -17.98 -1.82 -12.96
CA ARG A 363 -18.15 -1.61 -14.41
C ARG A 363 -16.94 -0.95 -15.07
N HIS A 364 -16.47 0.18 -14.55
CA HIS A 364 -15.51 1.02 -15.26
C HIS A 364 -14.06 0.66 -14.96
N HIS A 365 -13.77 0.03 -13.83
CA HIS A 365 -12.38 -0.19 -13.39
C HIS A 365 -12.00 -1.66 -13.29
N ILE A 366 -12.96 -2.58 -13.18
CA ILE A 366 -12.69 -4.02 -13.10
C ILE A 366 -13.10 -4.71 -14.41
N ILE A 367 -14.40 -4.73 -14.73
CA ILE A 367 -14.92 -5.40 -15.93
C ILE A 367 -14.34 -4.75 -17.19
N SER A 368 -14.40 -3.41 -17.30
CA SER A 368 -13.83 -2.71 -18.46
C SER A 368 -12.33 -2.98 -18.62
N SER A 369 -11.55 -2.94 -17.53
CA SER A 369 -10.11 -3.22 -17.56
C SER A 369 -9.82 -4.67 -17.94
N TYR A 370 -10.63 -5.61 -17.46
CA TYR A 370 -10.51 -7.02 -17.82
C TYR A 370 -10.79 -7.25 -19.30
N LEU A 371 -11.88 -6.67 -19.82
CA LEU A 371 -12.26 -6.77 -21.23
C LEU A 371 -11.29 -6.02 -22.17
N HIS A 372 -10.54 -5.04 -21.66
CA HIS A 372 -9.49 -4.37 -22.41
C HIS A 372 -8.22 -5.22 -22.51
N THR A 373 -7.83 -5.84 -21.40
CA THR A 373 -6.56 -6.57 -21.26
C THR A 373 -6.67 -8.04 -21.63
N SER A 374 -7.88 -8.58 -21.64
CA SER A 374 -8.22 -9.95 -22.00
C SER A 374 -9.36 -9.91 -23.02
N SER A 375 -9.34 -10.82 -23.98
CA SER A 375 -10.43 -11.00 -24.93
C SER A 375 -11.21 -12.28 -24.58
N PRO A 376 -12.16 -12.23 -23.63
CA PRO A 376 -13.00 -13.39 -23.31
C PRO A 376 -13.99 -13.70 -24.43
N ARG A 377 -14.32 -12.73 -25.28
CA ARG A 377 -15.16 -12.94 -26.47
C ARG A 377 -14.27 -13.16 -27.70
N PRO A 378 -14.48 -14.23 -28.47
CA PRO A 378 -13.82 -14.42 -29.75
C PRO A 378 -14.17 -13.25 -30.69
N THR A 379 -13.18 -12.59 -31.28
CA THR A 379 -13.42 -11.68 -32.41
C THR A 379 -13.80 -12.50 -33.65
N GLU A 380 -14.38 -11.87 -34.67
CA GLU A 380 -14.81 -12.55 -35.92
C GLU A 380 -13.69 -13.42 -36.55
N ASP A 381 -12.42 -13.13 -36.24
CA ASP A 381 -11.23 -13.82 -36.76
C ASP A 381 -10.59 -14.86 -35.80
N THR A 382 -10.97 -14.92 -34.51
CA THR A 382 -10.36 -15.84 -33.54
C THR A 382 -11.41 -16.55 -32.71
N SER A 383 -11.49 -17.88 -32.79
CA SER A 383 -12.47 -18.69 -32.06
C SER A 383 -12.13 -18.92 -30.57
N ILE A 384 -11.04 -18.34 -30.07
CA ILE A 384 -10.44 -18.67 -28.77
C ILE A 384 -10.24 -17.40 -27.94
N SER A 385 -10.60 -17.47 -26.65
CA SER A 385 -10.35 -16.40 -25.68
C SER A 385 -8.83 -16.20 -25.45
N SER A 386 -8.38 -14.95 -25.48
CA SER A 386 -6.96 -14.59 -25.34
C SER A 386 -6.68 -13.82 -24.07
N TYR A 387 -5.60 -14.21 -23.36
CA TYR A 387 -5.18 -13.64 -22.08
C TYR A 387 -3.69 -13.27 -22.14
N PRO A 388 -3.33 -12.17 -22.82
CA PRO A 388 -1.93 -11.76 -22.97
C PRO A 388 -1.27 -11.37 -21.64
N HIS A 389 -2.07 -10.96 -20.64
CA HIS A 389 -1.60 -10.50 -19.34
C HIS A 389 -2.22 -11.32 -18.19
N PRO A 390 -1.90 -12.62 -18.05
CA PRO A 390 -2.57 -13.52 -17.12
C PRO A 390 -2.41 -13.12 -15.65
N SER A 391 -1.30 -12.47 -15.28
CA SER A 391 -1.07 -11.99 -13.91
C SER A 391 -2.01 -10.83 -13.57
N LEU A 392 -2.19 -9.91 -14.52
CA LEU A 392 -3.13 -8.79 -14.39
C LEU A 392 -4.59 -9.27 -14.37
N SER A 393 -4.97 -10.16 -15.29
CA SER A 393 -6.31 -10.76 -15.33
C SER A 393 -6.64 -11.45 -14.00
N THR A 394 -5.68 -12.17 -13.41
CA THR A 394 -5.82 -12.82 -12.10
C THR A 394 -6.06 -11.82 -10.99
N LEU A 395 -5.29 -10.72 -10.96
CA LEU A 395 -5.52 -9.64 -10.00
C LEU A 395 -6.93 -9.08 -10.14
N LEU A 396 -7.36 -8.73 -11.37
CA LEU A 396 -8.68 -8.16 -11.64
C LEU A 396 -9.82 -9.10 -11.20
N LEU A 397 -9.71 -10.41 -11.41
CA LEU A 397 -10.71 -11.37 -10.94
C LEU A 397 -10.78 -11.46 -9.41
N LYS A 398 -9.63 -11.39 -8.71
CA LYS A 398 -9.62 -11.32 -7.24
C LYS A 398 -10.35 -10.07 -6.74
N GLN A 399 -10.14 -8.92 -7.41
CA GLN A 399 -10.83 -7.69 -7.05
C GLN A 399 -12.31 -7.72 -7.43
N LEU A 400 -12.68 -8.42 -8.51
CA LEU A 400 -14.09 -8.66 -8.87
C LEU A 400 -14.79 -9.48 -7.78
N ALA A 401 -14.15 -10.52 -7.27
CA ALA A 401 -14.69 -11.35 -6.19
C ALA A 401 -14.97 -10.52 -4.92
N GLU A 402 -14.03 -9.67 -4.53
CA GLU A 402 -14.20 -8.74 -3.40
C GLU A 402 -15.33 -7.72 -3.66
N ALA A 403 -15.41 -7.16 -4.86
CA ALA A 403 -16.45 -6.21 -5.23
C ALA A 403 -17.85 -6.84 -5.25
N VAL A 404 -17.97 -8.07 -5.75
CA VAL A 404 -19.23 -8.84 -5.75
C VAL A 404 -19.66 -9.14 -4.30
N THR A 405 -18.71 -9.52 -3.45
CA THR A 405 -18.97 -9.75 -2.01
C THR A 405 -19.43 -8.45 -1.34
N SER A 406 -18.81 -7.31 -1.69
CA SER A 406 -19.17 -6.00 -1.17
C SER A 406 -20.50 -5.44 -1.70
N LEU A 407 -20.95 -5.85 -2.88
CA LEU A 407 -22.22 -5.45 -3.50
C LEU A 407 -23.39 -6.34 -3.08
N GLU A 408 -23.11 -7.55 -2.59
CA GLU A 408 -24.11 -8.53 -2.17
C GLU A 408 -25.12 -8.82 -3.31
N ILE A 409 -26.42 -8.82 -3.03
CA ILE A 409 -27.48 -9.11 -4.01
C ILE A 409 -27.51 -8.11 -5.18
N GLU A 410 -27.00 -6.89 -4.99
CA GLU A 410 -26.98 -5.87 -6.04
C GLU A 410 -26.00 -6.21 -7.16
N ALA A 411 -25.03 -7.08 -6.90
CA ALA A 411 -24.14 -7.63 -7.93
C ALA A 411 -24.90 -8.43 -9.00
N ALA A 412 -26.12 -8.91 -8.69
CA ALA A 412 -26.93 -9.68 -9.63
C ALA A 412 -27.27 -8.90 -10.91
N LYS A 413 -27.21 -7.56 -10.88
CA LYS A 413 -27.41 -6.69 -12.05
C LYS A 413 -26.31 -6.87 -13.11
N TYR A 414 -25.15 -7.37 -12.72
CA TYR A 414 -23.97 -7.49 -13.56
C TYR A 414 -23.70 -8.94 -14.01
N LEU A 415 -24.58 -9.91 -13.68
CA LEU A 415 -24.39 -11.32 -14.04
C LEU A 415 -24.23 -11.53 -15.54
N GLN A 416 -24.90 -10.71 -16.36
CA GLN A 416 -24.78 -10.79 -17.82
C GLN A 416 -23.37 -10.50 -18.33
N ASP A 417 -22.60 -9.69 -17.62
CA ASP A 417 -21.21 -9.40 -17.98
C ASP A 417 -20.24 -10.31 -17.22
N ILE A 418 -20.53 -10.62 -15.95
CA ILE A 418 -19.67 -11.41 -15.08
C ILE A 418 -19.65 -12.89 -15.47
N VAL A 419 -20.82 -13.53 -15.68
CA VAL A 419 -20.88 -14.97 -15.92
C VAL A 419 -20.16 -15.36 -17.21
N PRO A 420 -20.40 -14.71 -18.37
CA PRO A 420 -19.66 -15.04 -19.60
C PRO A 420 -18.15 -14.79 -19.47
N LEU A 421 -17.75 -13.75 -18.75
CA LEU A 421 -16.34 -13.42 -18.49
C LEU A 421 -15.65 -14.53 -17.68
N LEU A 422 -16.30 -15.04 -16.63
CA LEU A 422 -15.76 -16.14 -15.84
C LEU A 422 -15.81 -17.47 -16.59
N SER A 423 -16.90 -17.73 -17.35
CA SER A 423 -17.09 -18.97 -18.11
C SER A 423 -16.00 -19.10 -19.15
N SER A 424 -15.78 -18.07 -19.97
CA SER A 424 -14.71 -18.02 -20.98
C SER A 424 -13.31 -18.22 -20.40
N THR A 425 -13.09 -17.72 -19.17
CA THR A 425 -11.81 -17.90 -18.48
C THR A 425 -11.59 -19.35 -18.06
N LEU A 426 -12.62 -20.02 -17.53
CA LEU A 426 -12.56 -21.44 -17.18
C LEU A 426 -12.53 -22.36 -18.41
N THR A 427 -13.21 -21.96 -19.49
CA THR A 427 -13.27 -22.70 -20.76
C THR A 427 -12.16 -22.32 -21.73
N ASN A 428 -11.13 -21.58 -21.32
CA ASN A 428 -9.94 -21.34 -22.16
C ASN A 428 -9.12 -22.64 -22.36
N PRO A 429 -8.91 -23.14 -23.61
CA PRO A 429 -8.15 -24.36 -23.87
C PRO A 429 -6.73 -24.34 -23.32
N PHE A 430 -6.11 -23.15 -23.20
CA PHE A 430 -4.76 -22.98 -22.64
C PHE A 430 -4.75 -22.58 -21.16
N GLY A 431 -5.89 -22.64 -20.48
CA GLY A 431 -6.03 -22.18 -19.10
C GLY A 431 -5.10 -22.90 -18.10
N LEU A 432 -4.75 -24.16 -18.37
CA LEU A 432 -3.87 -24.96 -17.50
C LEU A 432 -2.42 -24.47 -17.48
N ALA A 433 -1.98 -23.73 -18.51
CA ALA A 433 -0.66 -23.11 -18.54
C ALA A 433 -0.46 -22.05 -17.44
N TYR A 434 -1.55 -21.53 -16.86
CA TYR A 434 -1.49 -20.58 -15.75
C TYR A 434 -2.66 -20.77 -14.78
N LEU A 435 -2.49 -21.75 -13.88
CA LEU A 435 -3.49 -22.13 -12.87
C LEU A 435 -4.00 -20.99 -11.96
N PRO A 436 -3.20 -19.99 -11.54
CA PRO A 436 -3.69 -18.92 -10.67
C PRO A 436 -4.87 -18.15 -11.26
N LEU A 437 -4.96 -18.01 -12.59
CA LEU A 437 -6.09 -17.37 -13.26
C LEU A 437 -7.37 -18.20 -13.14
N LEU A 438 -7.28 -19.52 -13.33
CA LEU A 438 -8.41 -20.43 -13.16
C LEU A 438 -8.87 -20.48 -11.70
N ILE A 439 -7.94 -20.48 -10.75
CA ILE A 439 -8.23 -20.43 -9.31
C ILE A 439 -8.97 -19.13 -8.98
N ALA A 440 -8.46 -17.98 -9.43
CA ALA A 440 -9.11 -16.69 -9.20
C ALA A 440 -10.51 -16.61 -9.84
N SER A 441 -10.68 -17.13 -11.06
CA SER A 441 -12.00 -17.23 -11.71
C SER A 441 -12.97 -18.10 -10.90
N SER A 442 -12.51 -19.26 -10.43
CA SER A 442 -13.31 -20.18 -9.61
C SER A 442 -13.70 -19.55 -8.27
N GLN A 443 -12.78 -18.83 -7.61
CA GLN A 443 -13.06 -18.08 -6.38
C GLN A 443 -14.06 -16.94 -6.63
N CYS A 444 -13.95 -16.24 -7.77
CA CYS A 444 -14.93 -15.22 -8.14
C CYS A 444 -16.31 -15.83 -8.38
N TYR A 445 -16.42 -17.01 -9.00
CA TYR A 445 -17.67 -17.75 -9.09
C TYR A 445 -18.25 -18.09 -7.73
N GLN A 446 -17.40 -18.48 -6.78
CA GLN A 446 -17.84 -18.74 -5.40
C GLN A 446 -18.53 -17.50 -4.81
N SER A 447 -17.91 -16.32 -4.94
CA SER A 447 -18.51 -15.05 -4.50
C SER A 447 -19.82 -14.74 -5.23
N VAL A 448 -19.89 -14.99 -6.55
CA VAL A 448 -21.14 -14.81 -7.32
C VAL A 448 -22.24 -15.74 -6.84
N ILE A 449 -21.94 -17.02 -6.62
CA ILE A 449 -22.90 -18.02 -6.17
C ILE A 449 -23.45 -17.64 -4.78
N LEU A 450 -22.56 -17.28 -3.84
CA LEU A 450 -22.95 -16.95 -2.47
C LEU A 450 -23.80 -15.67 -2.37
N ASN A 451 -23.57 -14.68 -3.23
CA ASN A 451 -24.22 -13.36 -3.12
C ASN A 451 -25.41 -13.19 -4.10
N CYS A 452 -25.38 -13.86 -5.25
CA CYS A 452 -26.37 -13.69 -6.32
C CYS A 452 -27.31 -14.90 -6.49
N TRP A 453 -27.30 -15.84 -5.53
CA TRP A 453 -28.14 -17.05 -5.57
C TRP A 453 -29.62 -16.83 -5.95
N PRO A 454 -30.33 -15.74 -5.54
CA PRO A 454 -31.75 -15.59 -5.86
C PRO A 454 -32.04 -15.39 -7.35
N ARG A 455 -31.03 -14.98 -8.13
CA ARG A 455 -31.14 -14.70 -9.57
C ARG A 455 -30.25 -15.61 -10.42
N LEU A 456 -29.67 -16.66 -9.82
CA LEU A 456 -28.66 -17.48 -10.45
C LEU A 456 -29.23 -18.59 -11.34
N SER A 457 -30.49 -19.02 -11.15
CA SER A 457 -31.08 -20.16 -11.87
C SER A 457 -31.00 -20.03 -13.40
N ARG A 458 -31.04 -18.81 -13.96
CA ARG A 458 -30.85 -18.59 -15.41
C ARG A 458 -29.45 -18.94 -15.90
N TRP A 459 -28.44 -18.69 -15.06
CA TRP A 459 -27.01 -18.80 -15.38
C TRP A 459 -26.43 -20.16 -14.98
N ARG A 460 -27.23 -21.04 -14.35
CA ARG A 460 -26.76 -22.34 -13.83
C ARG A 460 -26.06 -23.20 -14.89
N GLY A 461 -26.61 -23.25 -16.10
CA GLY A 461 -26.07 -24.03 -17.21
C GLY A 461 -24.69 -23.50 -17.65
N ASP A 462 -24.55 -22.19 -17.82
CA ASP A 462 -23.28 -21.56 -18.22
C ASP A 462 -22.18 -21.74 -17.16
N ILE A 463 -22.56 -21.67 -15.88
CA ILE A 463 -21.64 -21.89 -14.76
C ILE A 463 -21.19 -23.36 -14.74
N LEU A 464 -22.13 -24.31 -14.83
CA LEU A 464 -21.81 -25.74 -14.87
C LEU A 464 -20.97 -26.11 -16.09
N ALA A 465 -21.30 -25.58 -17.27
CA ALA A 465 -20.51 -25.81 -18.48
C ALA A 465 -19.05 -25.35 -18.28
N GLY A 466 -18.84 -24.19 -17.67
CA GLY A 466 -17.50 -23.69 -17.32
C GLY A 466 -16.75 -24.60 -16.35
N ILE A 467 -17.40 -25.01 -15.26
CA ILE A 467 -16.82 -25.89 -14.23
C ILE A 467 -16.47 -27.26 -14.82
N CYS A 468 -17.40 -27.90 -15.53
CA CYS A 468 -17.22 -29.22 -16.13
C CYS A 468 -16.10 -29.20 -17.19
N THR A 469 -16.09 -28.20 -18.08
CA THR A 469 -15.03 -28.07 -19.10
C THR A 469 -13.65 -27.91 -18.46
N CYS A 470 -13.53 -27.08 -17.43
CA CYS A 470 -12.27 -26.91 -16.70
C CYS A 470 -11.83 -28.22 -16.02
N TRP A 471 -12.78 -28.96 -15.43
CA TRP A 471 -12.51 -30.25 -14.81
C TRP A 471 -12.05 -31.31 -15.80
N LEU A 472 -12.70 -31.43 -16.96
CA LEU A 472 -12.34 -32.40 -18.00
C LEU A 472 -10.90 -32.19 -18.46
N ARG A 473 -10.48 -30.94 -18.67
CA ARG A 473 -9.10 -30.63 -19.04
C ARG A 473 -8.09 -31.01 -17.96
N LEU A 474 -8.45 -30.82 -16.68
CA LEU A 474 -7.61 -31.28 -15.57
C LEU A 474 -7.49 -32.81 -15.51
N CYS A 475 -8.41 -33.54 -16.13
CA CYS A 475 -8.32 -34.99 -16.30
C CYS A 475 -7.48 -35.35 -17.54
N ASP A 476 -7.67 -34.65 -18.67
CA ASP A 476 -6.93 -34.87 -19.92
C ASP A 476 -5.39 -34.80 -19.71
N GLU A 477 -4.88 -33.76 -19.03
CA GLU A 477 -3.43 -33.62 -18.79
C GLU A 477 -2.82 -34.77 -17.96
N LYS A 478 -3.61 -35.48 -17.14
CA LYS A 478 -3.11 -36.63 -16.38
C LYS A 478 -2.84 -37.84 -17.27
N GLU A 479 -3.49 -37.93 -18.42
CA GLU A 479 -3.32 -39.02 -19.38
C GLU A 479 -2.10 -38.79 -20.28
N ASP A 480 -1.73 -37.53 -20.55
CA ASP A 480 -0.65 -37.16 -21.47
C ASP A 480 0.78 -37.22 -20.88
N GLY A 481 0.94 -37.50 -19.58
CA GLY A 481 2.24 -37.87 -18.97
C GLY A 481 3.36 -36.82 -19.00
N VAL A 482 3.12 -35.60 -19.51
CA VAL A 482 4.12 -34.52 -19.53
C VAL A 482 4.19 -33.86 -18.15
N SER A 483 5.04 -34.42 -17.30
CA SER A 483 5.43 -33.80 -16.03
C SER A 483 6.40 -32.64 -16.33
N SER A 484 5.86 -31.45 -16.58
CA SER A 484 6.63 -30.21 -16.50
C SER A 484 7.10 -30.02 -15.05
N ASN A 485 8.40 -30.20 -14.84
CA ASN A 485 9.09 -30.22 -13.54
C ASN A 485 9.20 -28.85 -12.83
N ASP A 486 8.25 -27.93 -12.99
CA ASP A 486 8.32 -26.60 -12.35
C ASP A 486 6.97 -26.06 -11.82
N GLU A 487 6.04 -26.94 -11.43
CA GLU A 487 4.80 -26.50 -10.74
C GLU A 487 4.79 -26.87 -9.26
N GLN A 488 4.44 -25.89 -8.41
CA GLN A 488 4.16 -26.09 -6.99
C GLN A 488 3.10 -27.20 -6.84
N PRO A 489 3.40 -28.29 -6.11
CA PRO A 489 2.61 -29.53 -6.14
C PRO A 489 1.18 -29.46 -5.55
N ASP A 490 0.67 -28.28 -5.16
CA ASP A 490 -0.61 -28.10 -4.46
C ASP A 490 -1.69 -27.32 -5.25
N ASP A 491 -1.34 -26.56 -6.29
CA ASP A 491 -2.30 -25.67 -6.98
C ASP A 491 -3.39 -26.40 -7.77
N ARG A 492 -3.04 -27.50 -8.46
CA ARG A 492 -4.02 -28.33 -9.17
C ARG A 492 -4.99 -29.01 -8.21
N GLY A 493 -4.49 -29.46 -7.05
CA GLY A 493 -5.31 -30.03 -5.98
C GLY A 493 -6.27 -28.98 -5.41
N HIS A 494 -5.76 -27.77 -5.17
CA HIS A 494 -6.55 -26.63 -4.74
C HIS A 494 -7.66 -26.28 -5.73
N LEU A 495 -7.34 -26.17 -7.03
CA LEU A 495 -8.34 -25.89 -8.08
C LEU A 495 -9.43 -26.96 -8.11
N ARG A 496 -9.07 -28.26 -8.07
CA ARG A 496 -10.04 -29.36 -8.00
C ARG A 496 -10.96 -29.25 -6.79
N SER A 497 -10.40 -28.89 -5.63
CA SER A 497 -11.19 -28.69 -4.40
C SER A 497 -12.17 -27.53 -4.53
N ILE A 498 -11.77 -26.42 -5.16
CA ILE A 498 -12.66 -25.28 -5.38
C ILE A 498 -13.79 -25.66 -6.33
N LEU A 499 -13.50 -26.30 -7.47
CA LEU A 499 -14.52 -26.70 -8.45
C LEU A 499 -15.58 -27.62 -7.82
N LYS A 500 -15.17 -28.60 -7.01
CA LYS A 500 -16.10 -29.44 -6.23
C LYS A 500 -16.96 -28.61 -5.28
N ARG A 501 -16.35 -27.65 -4.57
CA ARG A 501 -17.08 -26.75 -3.67
C ARG A 501 -18.13 -25.92 -4.42
N LEU A 502 -17.84 -25.46 -5.64
CA LEU A 502 -18.81 -24.71 -6.46
C LEU A 502 -20.03 -25.56 -6.79
N VAL A 503 -19.84 -26.83 -7.20
CA VAL A 503 -20.95 -27.75 -7.47
C VAL A 503 -21.78 -28.01 -6.21
N ILE A 504 -21.13 -28.21 -5.06
CA ILE A 504 -21.83 -28.38 -3.78
C ILE A 504 -22.67 -27.15 -3.43
N LEU A 505 -22.12 -25.94 -3.61
CA LEU A 505 -22.85 -24.69 -3.38
C LEU A 505 -24.06 -24.55 -4.32
N LEU A 506 -23.90 -24.90 -5.60
CA LEU A 506 -25.01 -24.88 -6.57
C LEU A 506 -26.12 -25.87 -6.19
N LYS A 507 -25.75 -27.11 -5.78
CA LYS A 507 -26.71 -28.11 -5.26
C LYS A 507 -27.47 -27.58 -4.05
N ALA A 508 -26.80 -26.90 -3.13
CA ALA A 508 -27.42 -26.36 -1.92
C ALA A 508 -28.44 -25.24 -2.22
N ILE A 509 -28.21 -24.42 -3.24
CA ILE A 509 -29.11 -23.32 -3.62
C ILE A 509 -30.38 -23.83 -4.30
N GLU A 510 -30.27 -24.89 -5.10
CA GLU A 510 -31.40 -25.46 -5.85
C GLU A 510 -32.18 -26.53 -5.04
N PHE A 511 -31.99 -26.59 -3.71
CA PHE A 511 -32.61 -27.59 -2.83
C PHE A 511 -34.16 -27.53 -2.77
N ASP A 512 -34.80 -26.45 -3.21
CA ASP A 512 -36.26 -26.38 -3.34
C ASP A 512 -36.78 -26.79 -4.73
N LYS A 513 -35.90 -27.01 -5.73
CA LYS A 513 -36.22 -27.37 -7.13
C LYS A 513 -35.63 -28.72 -7.57
N VAL A 514 -35.35 -29.58 -6.59
CA VAL A 514 -34.48 -30.79 -6.63
C VAL A 514 -34.67 -31.72 -7.83
N PHE A 515 -35.90 -31.97 -8.27
CA PHE A 515 -36.17 -33.08 -9.20
C PHE A 515 -35.60 -32.87 -10.62
N ASP A 516 -35.45 -31.63 -11.07
CA ASP A 516 -34.88 -31.33 -12.39
C ASP A 516 -33.36 -31.32 -12.36
N PHE A 517 -32.76 -30.81 -11.26
CA PHE A 517 -31.32 -30.59 -11.19
C PHE A 517 -30.50 -31.87 -11.00
N GLU A 518 -30.93 -32.80 -10.14
CA GLU A 518 -30.22 -34.07 -9.97
C GLU A 518 -30.28 -34.94 -11.24
N ALA A 519 -31.38 -34.85 -12.00
CA ALA A 519 -31.51 -35.51 -13.29
C ALA A 519 -30.54 -34.92 -14.32
N GLU A 520 -30.45 -33.59 -14.44
CA GLU A 520 -29.48 -32.91 -15.31
C GLU A 520 -28.02 -33.28 -14.97
N LEU A 521 -27.67 -33.31 -13.68
CA LEU A 521 -26.32 -33.71 -13.26
C LEU A 521 -26.02 -35.17 -13.63
N LYS A 522 -27.03 -36.04 -13.54
CA LYS A 522 -26.89 -37.44 -13.93
C LYS A 522 -26.70 -37.57 -15.45
N GLU A 523 -27.45 -36.82 -16.26
CA GLU A 523 -27.27 -36.79 -17.72
C GLU A 523 -25.85 -36.36 -18.11
N LEU A 524 -25.27 -35.39 -17.40
CA LEU A 524 -23.87 -34.97 -17.64
C LEU A 524 -22.86 -36.06 -17.29
N VAL A 525 -23.06 -36.81 -16.20
CA VAL A 525 -22.20 -37.94 -15.83
C VAL A 525 -22.35 -39.09 -16.82
N ASP A 526 -23.59 -39.39 -17.25
CA ASP A 526 -23.87 -40.44 -18.23
C ASP A 526 -23.27 -40.09 -19.61
N ALA A 527 -23.00 -38.80 -19.90
CA ALA A 527 -22.32 -38.34 -21.10
C ALA A 527 -20.78 -38.42 -21.03
N ASP A 528 -20.17 -38.22 -19.86
CA ASP A 528 -18.72 -38.38 -19.64
C ASP A 528 -18.43 -38.85 -18.19
N ASP A 529 -18.02 -40.11 -18.06
CA ASP A 529 -17.75 -40.78 -16.77
C ASP A 529 -16.72 -40.04 -15.90
N ARG A 530 -15.83 -39.24 -16.51
CA ARG A 530 -14.79 -38.49 -15.77
C ARG A 530 -15.37 -37.38 -14.89
N LEU A 531 -16.62 -36.96 -15.17
CA LEU A 531 -17.36 -36.00 -14.36
C LEU A 531 -17.93 -36.61 -13.08
N GLU A 532 -17.96 -37.94 -12.94
CA GLU A 532 -18.57 -38.61 -11.78
C GLU A 532 -18.00 -38.08 -10.47
N THR A 533 -16.67 -37.96 -10.38
CA THR A 533 -15.97 -37.51 -9.16
C THR A 533 -16.14 -36.02 -8.82
N LEU A 534 -16.67 -35.23 -9.76
CA LEU A 534 -17.00 -33.82 -9.58
C LEU A 534 -18.47 -33.62 -9.23
N LEU A 535 -19.37 -34.34 -9.91
CA LEU A 535 -20.81 -34.10 -9.91
C LEU A 535 -21.59 -35.01 -8.94
N ARG A 536 -21.06 -36.17 -8.54
CA ARG A 536 -21.62 -36.98 -7.45
C ARG A 536 -20.93 -36.63 -6.15
#